data_AF-A0A068U0R6-F1
#
_entry.id   AF-A0A068U0R6-F1
#
_cell.length_a   1.000
_cell.length_b   1.000
_cell.length_c   1.000
_cell.angle_alpha   90.00
_cell.angle_beta   90.00
_cell.angle_gamma   90.00
#
_symmetry.space_group_name_H-M   'P 1'
#
loop_
_entity.id
_entity.type
_entity.pdbx_description
1 polymer ?
#
loop_
_entity_poly.entity_id
_entity_poly.type
_entity_poly.pdbx_seq_one_letter_code
_entity_poly.pdbx_strand_id
1 'polypeptide(L)'
;MSTASINGWSFASVSANASAHQNSLKTSSTLRPSVFAKLESSSPSLPRLIRDEPVFAAPAPVFTPNLREGMSKEEYEKAIVGLQKLLSEKGGYGPVAAAKIEQITAELQTTDTKAFDAVEKLKTGFIRFKREKYETNPALFGQLAKGQSPKYMIVACADSRVNPSLILSLQPGDAFIVRSVANLVPPYDQLKHSEFGAAIEFAVLHLKVENIVVIGHSACGGIKGLMSIPEDGTTSTDFIEDWVKIGLPARAKVKTEHGSKPLPEQIVLAEKETVNVSLGNLLTYPFVRDGLVKRTLAVKGGYYDFIQGSFELWGLEFNFSPSVSV
;
A
#
# COMPACT_ATOMS: atom_id res chain seq x y z
N MET A 1 -38.29 -21.89 -7.93
CA MET A 1 -37.76 -21.09 -6.81
C MET A 1 -36.55 -20.35 -7.36
N SER A 2 -36.69 -19.06 -7.63
CA SER A 2 -35.70 -18.23 -8.32
C SER A 2 -35.32 -17.10 -7.38
N THR A 3 -34.07 -17.09 -6.92
CA THR A 3 -33.48 -16.03 -6.11
C THR A 3 -32.73 -15.09 -7.03
N ALA A 4 -33.33 -13.93 -7.32
CA ALA A 4 -32.71 -12.87 -8.09
C ALA A 4 -31.61 -12.19 -7.26
N SER A 5 -30.41 -12.15 -7.83
CA SER A 5 -29.24 -11.44 -7.32
C SER A 5 -29.36 -9.95 -7.66
N ILE A 6 -29.26 -9.08 -6.65
CA ILE A 6 -29.08 -7.64 -6.85
C ILE A 6 -27.77 -7.29 -6.17
N ASN A 7 -26.73 -6.99 -6.96
CA ASN A 7 -25.59 -6.15 -6.62
C ASN A 7 -24.82 -5.87 -7.92
N GLY A 8 -25.11 -4.73 -8.55
CA GLY A 8 -24.28 -4.18 -9.61
C GLY A 8 -23.43 -3.06 -9.03
N TRP A 9 -22.12 -3.28 -8.90
CA TRP A 9 -21.13 -2.23 -8.66
C TRP A 9 -20.25 -2.13 -9.90
N SER A 10 -19.97 -0.91 -10.36
CA SER A 10 -19.11 -0.65 -11.52
C SER A 10 -17.81 0.02 -11.07
N PHE A 11 -16.69 -0.47 -11.60
CA PHE A 11 -15.39 0.18 -11.47
C PHE A 11 -15.18 1.08 -12.69
N ALA A 12 -14.83 2.35 -12.46
CA ALA A 12 -14.46 3.28 -13.53
C ALA A 12 -12.97 3.63 -13.41
N SER A 13 -12.26 3.64 -14.55
CA SER A 13 -10.90 4.20 -14.59
C SER A 13 -10.99 5.73 -14.60
N VAL A 14 -10.08 6.38 -13.88
CA VAL A 14 -10.03 7.85 -13.84
C VAL A 14 -9.05 8.31 -14.91
N SER A 15 -9.57 8.74 -16.06
CA SER A 15 -8.85 9.48 -17.09
C SER A 15 -9.52 10.84 -17.33
N ALA A 16 -8.72 11.87 -17.57
CA ALA A 16 -9.16 13.26 -17.69
C ALA A 16 -9.91 13.56 -19.02
N ASN A 17 -11.04 14.30 -18.89
CA ASN A 17 -11.79 15.10 -19.88
C ASN A 17 -12.15 14.55 -21.28
N ALA A 18 -13.46 14.45 -21.60
CA ALA A 18 -14.19 15.37 -22.49
C ALA A 18 -15.65 14.92 -22.81
N SER A 19 -16.57 15.89 -22.67
CA SER A 19 -17.85 16.14 -23.37
C SER A 19 -18.89 15.04 -23.67
N ALA A 20 -20.01 15.16 -22.94
CA ALA A 20 -21.43 15.20 -23.35
C ALA A 20 -21.90 14.54 -24.67
N HIS A 21 -22.91 13.66 -24.54
CA HIS A 21 -24.10 13.69 -25.41
C HIS A 21 -25.33 13.13 -24.67
N GLN A 22 -26.42 13.90 -24.71
CA GLN A 22 -27.76 13.56 -24.22
C GLN A 22 -28.44 12.56 -25.16
N ASN A 23 -29.29 11.68 -24.63
CA ASN A 23 -30.54 11.32 -25.30
C ASN A 23 -31.63 10.83 -24.35
N SER A 24 -32.84 11.31 -24.66
CA SER A 24 -34.12 11.11 -24.01
C SER A 24 -34.75 9.78 -24.42
N LEU A 25 -35.54 9.13 -23.53
CA LEU A 25 -36.98 8.86 -23.74
C LEU A 25 -37.54 7.75 -22.81
N LYS A 26 -38.73 8.08 -22.29
CA LYS A 26 -39.95 7.27 -22.08
C LYS A 26 -40.11 6.39 -20.82
N THR A 27 -41.03 6.91 -20.02
CA THR A 27 -41.81 6.40 -18.89
C THR A 27 -42.70 5.20 -19.21
N SER A 28 -42.86 4.29 -18.24
CA SER A 28 -44.05 3.44 -18.07
C SER A 28 -44.14 2.98 -16.60
N SER A 29 -45.15 3.47 -15.90
CA SER A 29 -45.47 3.23 -14.49
C SER A 29 -46.35 1.99 -14.29
N THR A 30 -46.00 1.11 -13.34
CA THR A 30 -46.99 0.23 -12.70
C THR A 30 -46.69 0.11 -11.19
N LEU A 31 -47.71 0.42 -10.38
CA LEU A 31 -47.74 0.47 -8.91
C LEU A 31 -48.01 -0.92 -8.32
N ARG A 32 -47.37 -1.26 -7.19
CA ARG A 32 -47.86 -2.19 -6.13
C ARG A 32 -47.03 -2.06 -4.84
N PRO A 33 -47.55 -2.48 -3.66
CA PRO A 33 -47.59 -1.64 -2.46
C PRO A 33 -46.50 -1.94 -1.42
N SER A 34 -46.19 -0.90 -0.64
CA SER A 34 -45.23 -0.84 0.46
C SER A 34 -45.80 -1.42 1.77
N VAL A 35 -45.02 -2.29 2.43
CA VAL A 35 -45.24 -2.73 3.81
C VAL A 35 -44.28 -1.96 4.72
N PHE A 36 -44.82 -1.22 5.68
CA PHE A 36 -44.05 -0.52 6.71
C PHE A 36 -43.63 -1.49 7.82
N ALA A 37 -42.33 -1.50 8.16
CA ALA A 37 -41.83 -2.09 9.39
C ALA A 37 -41.14 -0.99 10.22
N LYS A 38 -41.61 -0.83 11.45
CA LYS A 38 -41.23 0.19 12.43
C LYS A 38 -39.91 -0.23 13.09
N LEU A 39 -38.88 0.61 13.02
CA LEU A 39 -37.58 0.38 13.65
C LEU A 39 -37.62 0.89 15.10
N GLU A 40 -37.43 0.01 16.09
CA GLU A 40 -37.17 0.43 17.48
C GLU A 40 -35.71 0.86 17.61
N SER A 41 -35.53 2.09 18.11
CA SER A 41 -34.23 2.72 18.32
C SER A 41 -33.68 2.36 19.71
N SER A 42 -32.63 1.55 19.76
CA SER A 42 -31.77 1.45 20.94
C SER A 42 -30.32 1.57 20.50
N SER A 43 -29.77 2.78 20.58
CA SER A 43 -28.36 3.07 20.34
C SER A 43 -27.52 2.57 21.53
N PRO A 44 -26.55 1.66 21.37
CA PRO A 44 -25.53 1.45 22.38
C PRO A 44 -24.47 2.55 22.25
N SER A 45 -24.22 3.26 23.34
CA SER A 45 -23.16 4.25 23.47
C SER A 45 -21.78 3.63 23.17
N LEU A 46 -21.03 4.25 22.25
CA LEU A 46 -19.66 3.90 21.89
C LEU A 46 -18.72 3.93 23.13
N PRO A 47 -17.82 2.95 23.32
CA PRO A 47 -16.83 2.97 24.38
C PRO A 47 -15.89 4.19 24.30
N ARG A 48 -15.52 4.72 25.46
CA ARG A 48 -14.63 5.89 25.72
C ARG A 48 -13.15 5.69 25.31
N LEU A 49 -12.87 5.04 24.16
CA LEU A 49 -11.54 5.02 23.55
C LEU A 49 -11.33 6.19 22.57
N ILE A 50 -12.32 7.08 22.45
CA ILE A 50 -12.31 8.24 21.56
C ILE A 50 -11.92 9.45 22.42
N ARG A 51 -10.69 9.94 22.24
CA ARG A 51 -10.27 11.26 22.71
C ARG A 51 -9.91 12.08 21.48
N ASP A 52 -10.44 13.30 21.37
CA ASP A 52 -10.06 14.30 20.36
C ASP A 52 -8.68 14.92 20.70
N GLU A 53 -7.73 14.10 21.17
CA GLU A 53 -6.36 14.50 21.50
C GLU A 53 -5.40 13.88 20.47
N PRO A 54 -4.30 14.58 20.11
CA PRO A 54 -3.32 14.05 19.18
C PRO A 54 -2.72 12.74 19.70
N VAL A 55 -2.64 11.75 18.81
CA VAL A 55 -2.15 10.40 19.10
C VAL A 55 -0.67 10.46 19.46
N PHE A 56 -0.40 10.39 20.77
CA PHE A 56 0.86 10.23 21.51
C PHE A 56 2.18 10.76 20.89
N ALA A 57 2.77 11.74 21.58
CA ALA A 57 4.14 12.21 21.34
C ALA A 57 5.19 11.22 21.88
N ALA A 58 6.21 10.91 21.07
CA ALA A 58 7.40 10.17 21.52
C ALA A 58 8.50 11.15 21.94
N PRO A 59 9.22 10.92 23.06
CA PRO A 59 10.36 11.73 23.45
C PRO A 59 11.55 11.52 22.50
N ALA A 60 12.20 12.61 22.09
CA ALA A 60 13.32 12.59 21.15
C ALA A 60 14.62 12.11 21.84
N PRO A 61 15.38 11.17 21.25
CA PRO A 61 16.72 10.84 21.73
C PRO A 61 17.75 11.84 21.16
N VAL A 62 18.52 12.45 22.06
CA VAL A 62 19.69 13.28 21.75
C VAL A 62 20.93 12.40 21.67
N PHE A 63 21.48 12.22 20.48
CA PHE A 63 22.82 11.66 20.28
C PHE A 63 23.47 12.33 19.06
N THR A 64 24.60 13.00 19.24
CA THR A 64 25.49 13.44 18.17
C THR A 64 26.56 12.38 17.96
N PRO A 65 26.92 12.00 16.71
CA PRO A 65 28.16 12.58 16.19
C PRO A 65 28.31 12.74 14.65
N ASN A 66 29.33 13.53 14.34
CA ASN A 66 29.96 14.04 13.12
C ASN A 66 29.91 13.28 11.78
N LEU A 67 29.96 14.13 10.73
CA LEU A 67 29.90 13.87 9.28
C LEU A 67 31.07 13.07 8.70
N ARG A 68 30.75 12.32 7.63
CA ARG A 68 31.44 12.37 6.33
C ARG A 68 30.45 12.07 5.20
N GLU A 69 30.42 12.92 4.18
CA GLU A 69 29.62 12.78 2.96
C GLU A 69 30.22 11.68 2.05
N GLY A 70 29.37 10.95 1.31
CA GLY A 70 29.79 9.89 0.39
C GLY A 70 29.43 10.22 -1.06
N MET A 71 30.36 10.02 -1.99
CA MET A 71 30.22 10.28 -3.43
C MET A 71 29.64 9.06 -4.17
N SER A 72 29.19 9.21 -5.42
CA SER A 72 28.73 8.09 -6.25
C SER A 72 29.90 7.28 -6.84
N LYS A 73 29.67 6.01 -7.20
CA LYS A 73 30.72 5.09 -7.72
C LYS A 73 31.41 5.63 -9.00
N GLU A 74 30.64 6.26 -9.88
CA GLU A 74 31.16 6.86 -11.12
C GLU A 74 31.99 8.11 -10.86
N GLU A 75 31.63 8.88 -9.83
CA GLU A 75 32.44 10.01 -9.35
C GLU A 75 33.72 9.52 -8.67
N TYR A 76 33.68 8.39 -7.94
CA TYR A 76 34.87 7.76 -7.37
C TYR A 76 35.84 7.32 -8.46
N GLU A 77 35.38 6.63 -9.51
CA GLU A 77 36.24 6.19 -10.61
C GLU A 77 36.85 7.38 -11.36
N LYS A 78 36.06 8.43 -11.62
CA LYS A 78 36.57 9.68 -12.22
C LYS A 78 37.58 10.39 -11.33
N ALA A 79 37.34 10.43 -10.02
CA ALA A 79 38.26 11.03 -9.05
C ALA A 79 39.59 10.24 -8.96
N ILE A 80 39.53 8.91 -9.02
CA ILE A 80 40.72 8.03 -9.02
C ILE A 80 41.57 8.29 -10.26
N VAL A 81 40.96 8.33 -11.45
CA VAL A 81 41.67 8.60 -12.71
C VAL A 81 42.26 10.01 -12.72
N GLY A 82 41.51 11.01 -12.23
CA GLY A 82 42.00 12.38 -12.10
C GLY A 82 43.19 12.50 -11.15
N LEU A 83 43.16 11.80 -10.01
CA LEU A 83 44.25 11.74 -9.05
C LEU A 83 45.49 11.05 -9.64
N GLN A 84 45.34 9.91 -10.32
CA GLN A 84 46.44 9.20 -10.96
C GLN A 84 47.16 10.07 -11.99
N LYS A 85 46.40 10.83 -12.79
CA LYS A 85 46.97 11.78 -13.76
C LYS A 85 47.79 12.88 -13.08
N LEU A 86 47.23 13.53 -12.05
CA LEU A 86 47.92 14.58 -11.29
C LEU A 86 49.19 14.07 -10.60
N LEU A 87 49.20 12.81 -10.16
CA LEU A 87 50.35 12.16 -9.54
C LEU A 87 51.45 11.80 -10.54
N SER A 88 51.07 11.46 -11.78
CA SER A 88 52.03 11.24 -12.87
C SER A 88 52.70 12.54 -13.34
N GLU A 89 52.01 13.67 -13.25
CA GLU A 89 52.51 14.99 -13.67
C GLU A 89 53.40 15.67 -12.61
N LYS A 90 53.18 15.40 -11.31
CA LYS A 90 54.02 15.93 -10.21
C LYS A 90 55.06 14.89 -9.75
N GLY A 91 56.19 14.87 -10.43
CA GLY A 91 57.33 13.93 -10.24
C GLY A 91 58.07 13.93 -8.89
N GLY A 92 57.41 14.25 -7.77
CA GLY A 92 57.97 14.22 -6.42
C GLY A 92 57.21 13.37 -5.41
N TYR A 93 56.00 12.88 -5.74
CA TYR A 93 55.13 12.13 -4.82
C TYR A 93 54.79 10.71 -5.29
N GLY A 94 55.33 10.27 -6.43
CA GLY A 94 55.03 9.00 -7.07
C GLY A 94 55.04 7.77 -6.14
N PRO A 95 56.09 7.56 -5.32
CA PRO A 95 56.17 6.37 -4.45
C PRO A 95 55.15 6.41 -3.31
N VAL A 96 54.96 7.58 -2.68
CA VAL A 96 54.06 7.75 -1.53
C VAL A 96 52.60 7.68 -1.98
N ALA A 97 52.31 8.23 -3.15
CA ALA A 97 50.96 8.22 -3.70
C ALA A 97 50.60 6.85 -4.31
N ALA A 98 51.53 6.17 -4.95
CA ALA A 98 51.36 4.79 -5.40
C ALA A 98 51.08 3.85 -4.20
N ALA A 99 51.87 3.96 -3.12
CA ALA A 99 51.64 3.18 -1.91
C ALA A 99 50.26 3.45 -1.27
N LYS A 100 49.80 4.71 -1.27
CA LYS A 100 48.46 5.05 -0.77
C LYS A 100 47.34 4.55 -1.68
N ILE A 101 47.54 4.57 -3.00
CA ILE A 101 46.60 4.01 -3.97
C ILE A 101 46.53 2.50 -3.82
N GLU A 102 47.65 1.80 -3.67
CA GLU A 102 47.68 0.36 -3.40
C GLU A 102 47.00 0.02 -2.07
N GLN A 103 47.25 0.79 -1.02
CA GLN A 103 46.57 0.62 0.26
C GLN A 103 45.05 0.79 0.14
N ILE A 104 44.59 1.86 -0.51
CA ILE A 104 43.15 2.11 -0.73
C ILE A 104 42.55 1.03 -1.64
N THR A 105 43.28 0.57 -2.65
CA THR A 105 42.84 -0.52 -3.55
C THR A 105 42.72 -1.84 -2.79
N ALA A 106 43.65 -2.16 -1.89
CA ALA A 106 43.58 -3.33 -1.03
C ALA A 106 42.42 -3.23 -0.01
N GLU A 107 42.20 -2.05 0.59
CA GLU A 107 41.06 -1.80 1.48
C GLU A 107 39.71 -1.93 0.74
N LEU A 108 39.64 -1.53 -0.53
CA LEU A 108 38.47 -1.71 -1.40
C LEU A 108 38.27 -3.16 -1.85
N GLN A 109 39.35 -3.91 -2.10
CA GLN A 109 39.25 -5.35 -2.44
C GLN A 109 38.87 -6.21 -1.23
N THR A 110 39.27 -5.84 -0.01
CA THR A 110 38.85 -6.55 1.22
C THR A 110 37.40 -6.27 1.62
N THR A 111 36.79 -5.19 1.13
CA THR A 111 35.38 -4.89 1.44
C THR A 111 34.40 -5.79 0.67
N ASP A 112 34.80 -6.33 -0.48
CA ASP A 112 34.01 -7.31 -1.26
C ASP A 112 33.97 -8.73 -0.63
N THR A 113 34.76 -8.99 0.42
CA THR A 113 34.80 -10.31 1.10
C THR A 113 34.21 -10.30 2.52
N LYS A 114 33.73 -9.15 3.02
CA LYS A 114 33.02 -9.13 4.30
C LYS A 114 31.63 -9.74 4.14
N ALA A 115 31.35 -10.78 4.93
CA ALA A 115 30.01 -11.34 5.06
C ALA A 115 28.99 -10.23 5.34
N PHE A 116 27.81 -10.32 4.73
CA PHE A 116 26.73 -9.36 4.94
C PHE A 116 26.37 -9.31 6.43
N ASP A 117 26.63 -8.18 7.07
CA ASP A 117 26.21 -7.92 8.44
C ASP A 117 24.86 -7.19 8.44
N ALA A 118 23.80 -7.95 8.74
CA ALA A 118 22.44 -7.44 8.78
C ALA A 118 22.24 -6.34 9.83
N VAL A 119 22.92 -6.44 10.98
CA VAL A 119 22.78 -5.48 12.08
C VAL A 119 23.47 -4.18 11.71
N GLU A 120 24.68 -4.25 11.16
CA GLU A 120 25.39 -3.05 10.68
C GLU A 120 24.66 -2.39 9.51
N LYS A 121 24.03 -3.16 8.62
CA LYS A 121 23.18 -2.60 7.56
C LYS A 121 22.02 -1.77 8.12
N LEU A 122 21.36 -2.21 9.19
CA LEU A 122 20.28 -1.46 9.84
C LEU A 122 20.79 -0.21 10.55
N LYS A 123 21.90 -0.30 11.30
CA LYS A 123 22.50 0.85 11.98
C LYS A 123 22.94 1.93 11.01
N THR A 124 23.71 1.57 9.99
CA THR A 124 24.18 2.50 8.96
C THR A 124 23.01 3.10 8.18
N GLY A 125 21.97 2.31 7.90
CA GLY A 125 20.73 2.79 7.30
C GLY A 125 20.01 3.84 8.15
N PHE A 126 19.89 3.64 9.46
CA PHE A 126 19.27 4.62 10.36
C PHE A 126 20.11 5.90 10.51
N ILE A 127 21.43 5.78 10.64
CA ILE A 127 22.34 6.93 10.66
C ILE A 127 22.17 7.78 9.40
N ARG A 128 22.08 7.12 8.24
CA ARG A 128 21.82 7.79 6.97
C ARG A 128 20.47 8.51 6.96
N PHE A 129 19.39 7.84 7.35
CA PHE A 129 18.06 8.44 7.48
C PHE A 129 18.08 9.68 8.38
N LYS A 130 18.72 9.57 9.55
CA LYS A 130 18.80 10.65 10.52
C LYS A 130 19.47 11.88 9.90
N ARG A 131 20.65 11.70 9.30
CA ARG A 131 21.41 12.79 8.70
C ARG A 131 20.71 13.39 7.48
N GLU A 132 20.25 12.56 6.55
CA GLU A 132 19.82 13.01 5.23
C GLU A 132 18.34 13.41 5.18
N LYS A 133 17.52 12.95 6.13
CA LYS A 133 16.07 13.21 6.15
C LYS A 133 15.62 13.89 7.44
N TYR A 134 15.98 13.35 8.61
CA TYR A 134 15.48 13.89 9.88
C TYR A 134 16.05 15.28 10.19
N GLU A 135 17.39 15.40 10.22
CA GLU A 135 18.09 16.64 10.57
C GLU A 135 17.94 17.72 9.51
N THR A 136 17.73 17.36 8.25
CA THR A 136 17.48 18.29 7.14
C THR A 136 16.05 18.80 7.08
N ASN A 137 15.10 18.18 7.82
CA ASN A 137 13.69 18.56 7.83
C ASN A 137 13.14 18.77 9.27
N PRO A 138 13.77 19.63 10.10
CA PRO A 138 13.40 19.78 11.51
C PRO A 138 11.97 20.30 11.70
N ALA A 139 11.47 21.14 10.79
CA ALA A 139 10.09 21.63 10.83
C ALA A 139 9.08 20.49 10.62
N LEU A 140 9.31 19.61 9.63
CA LEU A 140 8.45 18.46 9.36
C LEU A 140 8.41 17.51 10.57
N PHE A 141 9.56 17.02 11.00
CA PHE A 141 9.63 16.06 12.10
C PHE A 141 9.23 16.67 13.44
N GLY A 142 9.44 17.97 13.64
CA GLY A 142 8.92 18.70 14.80
C GLY A 142 7.38 18.78 14.84
N GLN A 143 6.70 18.82 13.69
CA GLN A 143 5.24 18.71 13.65
C GLN A 143 4.77 17.27 13.81
N LEU A 144 5.41 16.31 13.14
CA LEU A 144 5.08 14.88 13.25
C LEU A 144 5.24 14.35 14.68
N ALA A 145 6.19 14.89 15.45
CA ALA A 145 6.36 14.55 16.86
C ALA A 145 5.17 14.95 17.74
N LYS A 146 4.32 15.89 17.30
CA LYS A 146 3.12 16.33 18.03
C LYS A 146 1.91 15.47 17.70
N GLY A 147 1.91 14.77 16.57
CA GLY A 147 0.80 13.94 16.10
C GLY A 147 0.84 13.68 14.59
N GLN A 148 -0.13 12.91 14.10
CA GLN A 148 -0.27 12.55 12.69
C GLN A 148 -1.69 12.86 12.19
N SER A 149 -1.81 13.21 10.91
CA SER A 149 -3.09 13.45 10.22
C SER A 149 -3.03 13.01 8.75
N PRO A 150 -2.70 11.73 8.49
CA PRO A 150 -2.55 11.24 7.12
C PRO A 150 -3.85 11.35 6.33
N LYS A 151 -3.73 11.64 5.03
CA LYS A 151 -4.88 11.75 4.12
C LYS A 151 -5.23 10.42 3.46
N TYR A 152 -4.29 9.48 3.49
CA TYR A 152 -4.42 8.17 2.88
C TYR A 152 -4.28 7.07 3.94
N MET A 153 -5.14 6.06 3.84
CA MET A 153 -4.86 4.72 4.31
C MET A 153 -4.43 3.88 3.10
N ILE A 154 -3.29 3.22 3.18
CA ILE A 154 -2.80 2.34 2.12
C ILE A 154 -2.73 0.91 2.62
N VAL A 155 -3.35 -0.01 1.91
CA VAL A 155 -3.20 -1.45 2.09
C VAL A 155 -2.33 -1.98 0.96
N ALA A 156 -1.14 -2.47 1.28
CA ALA A 156 -0.16 -2.94 0.30
C ALA A 156 0.39 -4.33 0.68
N CYS A 157 1.09 -4.98 -0.24
CA CYS A 157 1.61 -6.31 0.02
C CYS A 157 2.85 -6.24 0.92
N ALA A 158 3.08 -7.27 1.73
CA ALA A 158 4.31 -7.45 2.52
C ALA A 158 5.56 -7.71 1.66
N ASP A 159 5.40 -7.94 0.36
CA ASP A 159 6.48 -8.17 -0.61
C ASP A 159 7.54 -7.05 -0.55
N SER A 160 8.82 -7.43 -0.43
CA SER A 160 9.92 -6.49 -0.21
C SER A 160 10.18 -5.54 -1.39
N ARG A 161 9.65 -5.83 -2.57
CA ARG A 161 9.83 -5.03 -3.80
C ARG A 161 8.84 -3.87 -3.89
N VAL A 162 7.75 -3.91 -3.13
CA VAL A 162 6.59 -3.01 -3.31
C VAL A 162 6.36 -2.06 -2.14
N ASN A 163 7.39 -1.36 -1.70
CA ASN A 163 7.25 -0.35 -0.64
C ASN A 163 6.38 0.84 -1.12
N PRO A 164 5.16 1.05 -0.60
CA PRO A 164 4.26 2.08 -1.07
C PRO A 164 4.81 3.50 -0.86
N SER A 165 5.55 3.75 0.22
CA SER A 165 6.15 5.08 0.46
C SER A 165 7.16 5.44 -0.61
N LEU A 166 7.91 4.46 -1.11
CA LEU A 166 8.88 4.66 -2.19
C LEU A 166 8.18 4.85 -3.54
N ILE A 167 7.27 3.93 -3.89
CA ILE A 167 6.66 3.88 -5.23
C ILE A 167 5.77 5.09 -5.49
N LEU A 168 5.09 5.60 -4.46
CA LEU A 168 4.20 6.76 -4.56
C LEU A 168 4.84 8.06 -4.05
N SER A 169 6.14 8.05 -3.75
CA SER A 169 6.89 9.22 -3.26
C SER A 169 6.27 9.89 -2.01
N LEU A 170 5.70 9.08 -1.11
CA LEU A 170 5.03 9.57 0.09
C LEU A 170 6.03 10.03 1.13
N GLN A 171 5.75 11.17 1.76
CA GLN A 171 6.50 11.69 2.88
C GLN A 171 6.00 11.10 4.21
N PRO A 172 6.84 11.13 5.27
CA PRO A 172 6.38 10.82 6.62
C PRO A 172 5.15 11.67 7.00
N GLY A 173 4.07 11.02 7.39
CA GLY A 173 2.80 11.66 7.74
C GLY A 173 1.74 11.66 6.63
N ASP A 174 2.08 11.34 5.37
CA ASP A 174 1.11 11.36 4.26
C ASP A 174 0.10 10.21 4.34
N ALA A 175 0.56 9.02 4.73
CA ALA A 175 -0.24 7.79 4.70
C ALA A 175 -0.09 6.95 5.97
N PHE A 176 -1.21 6.38 6.41
CA PHE A 176 -1.29 5.28 7.37
C PHE A 176 -1.28 3.95 6.61
N ILE A 177 -0.26 3.11 6.81
CA ILE A 177 0.03 1.99 5.91
C ILE A 177 -0.13 0.65 6.63
N VAL A 178 -0.94 -0.24 6.06
CA VAL A 178 -1.07 -1.64 6.47
C VAL A 178 -0.43 -2.52 5.40
N ARG A 179 0.40 -3.48 5.82
CA ARG A 179 1.05 -4.42 4.90
C ARG A 179 0.78 -5.87 5.30
N SER A 180 0.25 -6.67 4.37
CA SER A 180 -0.07 -8.08 4.59
C SER A 180 0.27 -8.92 3.35
N VAL A 181 0.23 -10.26 3.48
CA VAL A 181 0.42 -11.14 2.32
C VAL A 181 -0.70 -10.87 1.30
N ALA A 182 -0.30 -10.58 0.05
CA ALA A 182 -1.20 -10.28 -1.06
C ALA A 182 -2.17 -9.11 -0.87
N ASN A 183 -1.86 -8.14 0.01
CA ASN A 183 -2.62 -6.89 0.17
C ASN A 183 -4.14 -7.10 0.31
N LEU A 184 -4.54 -8.21 0.92
CA LEU A 184 -5.94 -8.59 1.07
C LEU A 184 -6.57 -7.80 2.22
N VAL A 185 -7.79 -7.30 1.98
CA VAL A 185 -8.66 -6.79 3.04
C VAL A 185 -9.72 -7.86 3.34
N PRO A 186 -9.71 -8.48 4.53
CA PRO A 186 -10.77 -9.39 4.92
C PRO A 186 -12.12 -8.67 5.11
N PRO A 187 -13.26 -9.38 5.08
CA PRO A 187 -14.53 -8.82 5.50
C PRO A 187 -14.52 -8.52 7.01
N TYR A 188 -15.47 -7.70 7.45
CA TYR A 188 -15.69 -7.37 8.86
C TYR A 188 -15.92 -8.64 9.69
N ASP A 189 -14.98 -8.94 10.57
CA ASP A 189 -15.07 -10.02 11.56
C ASP A 189 -14.21 -9.65 12.79
N GLN A 190 -14.86 -9.49 13.93
CA GLN A 190 -14.19 -9.07 15.18
C GLN A 190 -13.32 -10.18 15.80
N LEU A 191 -13.57 -11.45 15.47
CA LEU A 191 -12.88 -12.60 16.05
C LEU A 191 -11.69 -13.04 15.19
N LYS A 192 -11.88 -13.08 13.86
CA LYS A 192 -10.87 -13.60 12.93
C LYS A 192 -9.91 -12.54 12.39
N HIS A 193 -10.39 -11.30 12.25
CA HIS A 193 -9.69 -10.25 11.49
C HIS A 193 -9.59 -8.94 12.27
N SER A 194 -9.43 -9.05 13.58
CA SER A 194 -9.38 -7.91 14.50
C SER A 194 -8.26 -6.91 14.17
N GLU A 195 -7.10 -7.37 13.69
CA GLU A 195 -6.00 -6.49 13.28
C GLU A 195 -6.42 -5.55 12.14
N PHE A 196 -7.01 -6.09 11.07
CA PHE A 196 -7.52 -5.30 9.96
C PHE A 196 -8.67 -4.41 10.38
N GLY A 197 -9.60 -4.94 11.18
CA GLY A 197 -10.71 -4.14 11.71
C GLY A 197 -10.23 -2.93 12.52
N ALA A 198 -9.28 -3.14 13.44
CA ALA A 198 -8.70 -2.07 14.25
C ALA A 198 -7.96 -1.04 13.40
N ALA A 199 -7.18 -1.48 12.39
CA ALA A 199 -6.45 -0.56 11.52
C ALA A 199 -7.38 0.33 10.68
N ILE A 200 -8.43 -0.25 10.07
CA ILE A 200 -9.39 0.51 9.27
C ILE A 200 -10.22 1.42 10.19
N GLU A 201 -10.68 0.93 11.33
CA GLU A 201 -11.42 1.72 12.33
C GLU A 201 -10.59 2.92 12.79
N PHE A 202 -9.32 2.71 13.13
CA PHE A 202 -8.42 3.76 13.56
C PHE A 202 -8.18 4.80 12.46
N ALA A 203 -7.89 4.35 11.23
CA ALA A 203 -7.67 5.26 10.11
C ALA A 203 -8.91 6.12 9.80
N VAL A 204 -10.08 5.50 9.74
CA VAL A 204 -11.32 6.17 9.33
C VAL A 204 -11.91 7.02 10.47
N LEU A 205 -12.05 6.45 11.66
CA LEU A 205 -12.75 7.12 12.77
C LEU A 205 -11.84 8.02 13.59
N HIS A 206 -10.53 7.76 13.67
CA HIS A 206 -9.63 8.56 14.51
C HIS A 206 -8.72 9.46 13.69
N LEU A 207 -8.02 8.92 12.69
CA LEU A 207 -7.12 9.72 11.85
C LEU A 207 -7.86 10.53 10.77
N LYS A 208 -9.14 10.21 10.52
CA LYS A 208 -10.01 10.86 9.52
C LYS A 208 -9.37 10.86 8.13
N VAL A 209 -8.79 9.73 7.72
CA VAL A 209 -8.27 9.58 6.36
C VAL A 209 -9.40 9.84 5.35
N GLU A 210 -9.04 10.43 4.22
CA GLU A 210 -9.99 10.78 3.15
C GLU A 210 -10.03 9.71 2.05
N ASN A 211 -9.00 8.87 1.99
CA ASN A 211 -8.84 7.85 0.96
C ASN A 211 -8.38 6.53 1.57
N ILE A 212 -9.02 5.42 1.21
CA ILE A 212 -8.46 4.07 1.37
C ILE A 212 -8.04 3.57 0.00
N VAL A 213 -6.77 3.17 -0.14
CA VAL A 213 -6.21 2.65 -1.39
C VAL A 213 -5.68 1.24 -1.16
N VAL A 214 -6.23 0.25 -1.87
CA VAL A 214 -5.73 -1.13 -1.86
C VAL A 214 -4.87 -1.34 -3.10
N ILE A 215 -3.59 -1.66 -2.93
CA ILE A 215 -2.61 -1.73 -4.01
C ILE A 215 -2.16 -3.18 -4.21
N GLY A 216 -2.64 -3.79 -5.29
CA GLY A 216 -2.11 -5.04 -5.83
C GLY A 216 -0.81 -4.81 -6.59
N HIS A 217 -0.12 -5.90 -6.97
CA HIS A 217 1.12 -5.78 -7.72
C HIS A 217 1.41 -7.01 -8.58
N SER A 218 2.24 -6.82 -9.60
CA SER A 218 2.71 -7.88 -10.50
C SER A 218 3.49 -8.96 -9.76
N ALA A 219 3.36 -10.21 -10.20
CA ALA A 219 4.12 -11.37 -9.71
C ALA A 219 4.06 -11.52 -8.18
N CYS A 220 2.84 -11.42 -7.64
CA CYS A 220 2.53 -11.57 -6.23
C CYS A 220 2.56 -13.04 -5.81
N GLY A 221 3.46 -13.37 -4.87
CA GLY A 221 3.59 -14.74 -4.34
C GLY A 221 2.32 -15.26 -3.67
N GLY A 222 1.59 -14.41 -2.94
CA GLY A 222 0.35 -14.82 -2.28
C GLY A 222 -0.79 -15.10 -3.26
N ILE A 223 -0.91 -14.31 -4.34
CA ILE A 223 -1.91 -14.56 -5.39
C ILE A 223 -1.56 -15.80 -6.22
N LYS A 224 -0.27 -16.00 -6.52
CA LYS A 224 0.20 -17.26 -7.11
C LYS A 224 -0.15 -18.46 -6.23
N GLY A 225 0.03 -18.33 -4.91
CA GLY A 225 -0.37 -19.33 -3.92
C GLY A 225 -1.87 -19.63 -3.97
N LEU A 226 -2.71 -18.59 -3.90
CA LEU A 226 -4.17 -18.68 -4.04
C LEU A 226 -4.58 -19.44 -5.30
N MET A 227 -4.01 -19.10 -6.45
CA MET A 227 -4.34 -19.73 -7.73
C MET A 227 -3.93 -21.21 -7.78
N SER A 228 -2.96 -21.61 -6.95
CA SER A 228 -2.42 -22.97 -6.88
C SER A 228 -3.06 -23.85 -5.81
N ILE A 229 -3.96 -23.32 -4.97
CA ILE A 229 -4.66 -24.12 -3.94
C ILE A 229 -5.44 -25.26 -4.61
N PRO A 230 -5.29 -26.52 -4.15
CA PRO A 230 -6.09 -27.64 -4.64
C PRO A 230 -7.60 -27.45 -4.40
N GLU A 231 -8.45 -27.92 -5.32
CA GLU A 231 -9.92 -27.85 -5.15
C GLU A 231 -10.47 -28.94 -4.22
N ASP A 232 -9.64 -29.91 -3.81
CA ASP A 232 -10.03 -31.04 -2.97
C ASP A 232 -10.11 -30.69 -1.47
N GLY A 233 -9.83 -29.43 -1.11
CA GLY A 233 -9.87 -28.94 0.26
C GLY A 233 -8.64 -29.29 1.10
N THR A 234 -7.62 -29.94 0.53
CA THR A 234 -6.36 -30.19 1.22
C THR A 234 -5.57 -28.90 1.44
N THR A 235 -4.94 -28.78 2.60
CA THR A 235 -4.07 -27.65 2.96
C THR A 235 -2.66 -28.17 3.26
N SER A 236 -1.67 -27.48 2.74
CA SER A 236 -0.24 -27.78 2.91
C SER A 236 0.49 -26.79 3.83
N THR A 237 -0.20 -25.73 4.26
CA THR A 237 0.35 -24.63 5.05
C THR A 237 -0.50 -24.33 6.28
N ASP A 238 0.14 -23.91 7.37
CA ASP A 238 -0.57 -23.64 8.63
C ASP A 238 -1.48 -22.39 8.55
N PHE A 239 -1.03 -21.34 7.87
CA PHE A 239 -1.72 -20.04 7.84
C PHE A 239 -1.92 -19.47 6.43
N ILE A 240 -1.04 -19.78 5.48
CA ILE A 240 -0.98 -19.09 4.18
C ILE A 240 -2.26 -19.34 3.40
N GLU A 241 -2.66 -20.60 3.26
CA GLU A 241 -3.88 -20.97 2.55
C GLU A 241 -5.13 -20.40 3.24
N ASP A 242 -5.20 -20.42 4.57
CA ASP A 242 -6.33 -19.83 5.30
C ASP A 242 -6.44 -18.32 5.07
N TRP A 243 -5.30 -17.62 5.08
CA TRP A 243 -5.23 -16.19 4.81
C TRP A 243 -5.63 -15.86 3.37
N VAL A 244 -5.01 -16.49 2.37
CA VAL A 244 -5.27 -16.13 0.97
C VAL A 244 -6.65 -16.55 0.48
N LYS A 245 -7.37 -17.42 1.23
CA LYS A 245 -8.77 -17.79 0.93
C LYS A 245 -9.73 -16.60 0.90
N ILE A 246 -9.38 -15.47 1.53
CA ILE A 246 -10.10 -14.19 1.37
C ILE A 246 -10.27 -13.83 -0.12
N GLY A 247 -9.30 -14.18 -0.97
CA GLY A 247 -9.32 -13.95 -2.42
C GLY A 247 -10.03 -15.03 -3.25
N LEU A 248 -10.63 -16.07 -2.65
CA LEU A 248 -11.33 -17.12 -3.40
C LEU A 248 -12.40 -16.60 -4.38
N PRO A 249 -13.20 -15.56 -4.06
CA PRO A 249 -14.15 -15.00 -5.02
C PRO A 249 -13.48 -14.50 -6.31
N ALA A 250 -12.29 -13.89 -6.21
CA ALA A 250 -11.51 -13.44 -7.36
C ALA A 250 -11.00 -14.63 -8.19
N ARG A 251 -10.45 -15.65 -7.53
CA ARG A 251 -10.02 -16.91 -8.18
C ARG A 251 -11.19 -17.55 -8.94
N ALA A 252 -12.36 -17.65 -8.33
CA ALA A 252 -13.55 -18.23 -8.94
C ALA A 252 -14.00 -17.44 -10.18
N LYS A 253 -14.05 -16.11 -10.09
CA LYS A 253 -14.40 -15.23 -11.21
C LYS A 253 -13.40 -15.38 -12.36
N VAL A 254 -12.10 -15.28 -12.09
CA VAL A 254 -11.06 -15.40 -13.12
C VAL A 254 -11.08 -16.79 -13.77
N LYS A 255 -11.24 -17.87 -13.02
CA LYS A 255 -11.37 -19.21 -13.61
C LYS A 255 -12.61 -19.35 -14.48
N THR A 256 -13.71 -18.72 -14.10
CA THR A 256 -14.98 -18.77 -14.86
C THR A 256 -14.88 -17.97 -16.15
N GLU A 257 -14.38 -16.73 -16.09
CA GLU A 257 -14.33 -15.81 -17.24
C GLU A 257 -13.10 -16.04 -18.14
N HIS A 258 -12.03 -16.61 -17.59
CA HIS A 258 -10.71 -16.68 -18.23
C HIS A 258 -10.01 -18.04 -18.08
N GLY A 259 -10.76 -19.11 -17.77
CA GLY A 259 -10.19 -20.44 -17.54
C GLY A 259 -9.44 -21.05 -18.75
N SER A 260 -9.71 -20.57 -19.97
CA SER A 260 -9.00 -20.98 -21.18
C SER A 260 -7.62 -20.32 -21.35
N LYS A 261 -7.33 -19.25 -20.60
CA LYS A 261 -6.03 -18.57 -20.66
C LYS A 261 -4.94 -19.37 -19.94
N PRO A 262 -3.67 -19.22 -20.31
CA PRO A 262 -2.56 -19.78 -19.55
C PRO A 262 -2.55 -19.30 -18.09
N LEU A 263 -2.12 -20.17 -17.17
CA LEU A 263 -2.08 -19.85 -15.73
C LEU A 263 -1.36 -18.53 -15.40
N PRO A 264 -0.21 -18.16 -16.03
CA PRO A 264 0.41 -16.86 -15.78
C PRO A 264 -0.50 -15.67 -16.08
N GLU A 265 -1.30 -15.72 -17.15
CA GLU A 265 -2.27 -14.66 -17.47
C GLU A 265 -3.41 -14.63 -16.45
N GLN A 266 -3.89 -15.80 -16.02
CA GLN A 266 -4.91 -15.89 -14.96
C GLN A 266 -4.41 -15.30 -13.64
N ILE A 267 -3.14 -15.49 -13.29
CA ILE A 267 -2.55 -14.91 -12.07
C ILE A 267 -2.58 -13.37 -12.14
N VAL A 268 -2.17 -12.77 -13.26
CA VAL A 268 -2.20 -11.30 -13.44
C VAL A 268 -3.63 -10.76 -13.32
N LEU A 269 -4.61 -11.46 -13.89
CA LEU A 269 -6.02 -11.09 -13.75
C LEU A 269 -6.50 -11.23 -12.30
N ALA A 270 -6.07 -12.27 -11.60
CA ALA A 270 -6.39 -12.49 -10.20
C ALA A 270 -5.74 -11.45 -9.26
N GLU A 271 -4.55 -10.94 -9.59
CA GLU A 271 -3.89 -9.87 -8.83
C GLU A 271 -4.74 -8.59 -8.84
N LYS A 272 -5.35 -8.23 -9.97
CA LYS A 272 -6.28 -7.10 -10.06
C LYS A 272 -7.64 -7.40 -9.44
N GLU A 273 -8.18 -8.60 -9.68
CA GLU A 273 -9.52 -8.93 -9.16
C GLU A 273 -9.53 -9.11 -7.64
N THR A 274 -8.44 -9.57 -7.02
CA THR A 274 -8.34 -9.63 -5.55
C THR A 274 -8.31 -8.24 -4.89
N VAL A 275 -7.81 -7.22 -5.60
CA VAL A 275 -8.00 -5.82 -5.19
C VAL A 275 -9.49 -5.50 -5.18
N ASN A 276 -10.24 -5.81 -6.25
CA ASN A 276 -11.69 -5.57 -6.32
C ASN A 276 -12.47 -6.28 -5.21
N VAL A 277 -12.12 -7.53 -4.91
CA VAL A 277 -12.70 -8.27 -3.76
C VAL A 277 -12.40 -7.55 -2.44
N SER A 278 -11.19 -7.05 -2.25
CA SER A 278 -10.81 -6.28 -1.07
C SER A 278 -11.57 -4.95 -0.97
N LEU A 279 -11.81 -4.26 -2.10
CA LEU A 279 -12.68 -3.07 -2.13
C LEU A 279 -14.12 -3.42 -1.74
N GLY A 280 -14.62 -4.57 -2.18
CA GLY A 280 -15.94 -5.07 -1.77
C GLY A 280 -15.99 -5.41 -0.28
N ASN A 281 -14.94 -6.02 0.26
CA ASN A 281 -14.84 -6.34 1.68
C ASN A 281 -14.78 -5.07 2.55
N LEU A 282 -14.14 -4.00 2.10
CA LEU A 282 -14.18 -2.69 2.77
C LEU A 282 -15.61 -2.19 2.99
N LEU A 283 -16.54 -2.50 2.09
CA LEU A 283 -17.95 -2.12 2.21
C LEU A 283 -18.71 -2.94 3.28
N THR A 284 -18.12 -4.01 3.83
CA THR A 284 -18.72 -4.72 4.97
C THR A 284 -18.53 -3.95 6.28
N TYR A 285 -17.54 -3.04 6.36
CA TYR A 285 -17.29 -2.19 7.52
C TYR A 285 -18.28 -1.02 7.59
N PRO A 286 -19.09 -0.89 8.66
CA PRO A 286 -20.11 0.16 8.73
C PRO A 286 -19.55 1.58 8.61
N PHE A 287 -18.46 1.90 9.30
CA PHE A 287 -17.84 3.23 9.27
C PHE A 287 -17.21 3.58 7.92
N VAL A 288 -16.83 2.60 7.10
CA VAL A 288 -16.38 2.84 5.72
C VAL A 288 -17.58 3.25 4.86
N ARG A 289 -18.68 2.51 4.93
CA ARG A 289 -19.91 2.86 4.20
C ARG A 289 -20.42 4.24 4.61
N ASP A 290 -20.45 4.53 5.90
CA ASP A 290 -20.87 5.84 6.41
C ASP A 290 -19.99 6.97 5.86
N GLY A 291 -18.67 6.76 5.78
CA GLY A 291 -17.74 7.71 5.19
C GLY A 291 -17.97 7.94 3.70
N LEU A 292 -18.25 6.87 2.94
CA LEU A 292 -18.59 6.96 1.51
C LEU A 292 -19.90 7.73 1.29
N VAL A 293 -20.96 7.42 2.07
CA VAL A 293 -22.26 8.11 1.99
C VAL A 293 -22.12 9.59 2.31
N LYS A 294 -21.34 9.92 3.34
CA LYS A 294 -21.07 11.32 3.76
C LYS A 294 -20.07 12.03 2.84
N ARG A 295 -19.51 11.33 1.85
CA ARG A 295 -18.46 11.84 0.94
C ARG A 295 -17.22 12.36 1.68
N THR A 296 -16.95 11.83 2.88
CA THR A 296 -15.73 12.11 3.65
C THR A 296 -14.63 11.08 3.39
N LEU A 297 -14.97 9.99 2.70
CA LEU A 297 -14.06 8.88 2.40
C LEU A 297 -14.26 8.46 0.95
N ALA A 298 -13.16 8.12 0.27
CA ALA A 298 -13.16 7.47 -1.03
C ALA A 298 -12.37 6.16 -0.99
N VAL A 299 -12.82 5.15 -1.73
CA VAL A 299 -12.16 3.83 -1.81
C VAL A 299 -11.64 3.63 -3.23
N LYS A 300 -10.36 3.25 -3.35
CA LYS A 300 -9.64 3.11 -4.63
C LYS A 300 -8.86 1.80 -4.68
N GLY A 301 -8.79 1.23 -5.87
CA GLY A 301 -7.90 0.12 -6.20
C GLY A 301 -6.71 0.63 -6.99
N GLY A 302 -5.53 0.04 -6.74
CA GLY A 302 -4.34 0.29 -7.54
C GLY A 302 -3.65 -1.01 -7.91
N TYR A 303 -2.87 -0.98 -8.98
CA TYR A 303 -2.04 -2.10 -9.40
C TYR A 303 -0.67 -1.60 -9.86
N TYR A 304 0.37 -2.00 -9.15
CA TYR A 304 1.76 -1.68 -9.47
C TYR A 304 2.44 -2.83 -10.22
N ASP A 305 2.78 -2.60 -11.47
CA ASP A 305 3.59 -3.53 -12.26
C ASP A 305 5.06 -3.11 -12.18
N PHE A 306 5.85 -3.78 -11.33
CA PHE A 306 7.28 -3.51 -11.22
C PHE A 306 8.11 -4.12 -12.37
N ILE A 307 7.51 -5.01 -13.18
CA ILE A 307 8.19 -5.58 -14.35
C ILE A 307 8.20 -4.53 -15.47
N GLN A 308 7.09 -3.82 -15.64
CA GLN A 308 6.96 -2.75 -16.64
C GLN A 308 7.22 -1.34 -16.09
N GLY A 309 7.27 -1.19 -14.76
CA GLY A 309 7.37 0.11 -14.11
C GLY A 309 6.12 0.98 -14.26
N SER A 310 4.94 0.36 -14.34
CA SER A 310 3.66 1.06 -14.54
C SER A 310 2.76 0.99 -13.31
N PHE A 311 1.83 1.95 -13.19
CA PHE A 311 0.88 2.00 -12.09
C PHE A 311 -0.51 2.32 -12.62
N GLU A 312 -1.49 1.47 -12.32
CA GLU A 312 -2.90 1.68 -12.62
C GLU A 312 -3.66 2.08 -11.35
N LEU A 313 -4.66 2.95 -11.49
CA LEU A 313 -5.51 3.41 -10.40
C LEU A 313 -6.97 3.48 -10.86
N TRP A 314 -7.89 2.96 -10.06
CA TRP A 314 -9.33 3.02 -10.31
C TRP A 314 -10.11 3.31 -9.03
N GLY A 315 -11.32 3.85 -9.19
CA GLY A 315 -12.20 4.22 -8.09
C GLY A 315 -13.40 3.29 -7.98
N LEU A 316 -13.89 3.12 -6.75
CA LEU A 316 -15.24 2.62 -6.50
C LEU A 316 -16.21 3.80 -6.50
N GLU A 317 -17.16 3.81 -7.43
CA GLU A 317 -18.28 4.76 -7.39
C GLU A 317 -19.39 4.22 -6.51
N PHE A 318 -19.57 4.83 -5.32
CA PHE A 318 -20.61 4.45 -4.38
C PHE A 318 -21.67 5.55 -4.30
N ASN A 319 -22.76 5.39 -5.06
CA ASN A 319 -23.86 6.34 -5.12
C ASN A 319 -25.18 5.67 -4.69
N PHE A 320 -25.89 6.29 -3.75
CA PHE A 320 -27.30 6.00 -3.54
C PHE A 320 -28.12 6.85 -4.51
N SER A 321 -28.80 6.20 -5.45
CA SER A 321 -29.92 6.84 -6.13
C SER A 321 -31.13 6.71 -5.21
N PRO A 322 -31.69 7.79 -4.65
CA PRO A 322 -32.90 7.68 -3.84
C PRO A 322 -34.00 7.06 -4.70
N SER A 323 -34.53 5.91 -4.27
CA SER A 323 -35.74 5.37 -4.86
C SER A 323 -36.87 6.34 -4.54
N VAL A 324 -37.49 6.91 -5.59
CA VAL A 324 -38.66 7.78 -5.46
C VAL A 324 -39.67 7.07 -4.56
N SER A 325 -39.89 7.63 -3.38
CA SER A 325 -40.91 7.16 -2.45
C SER A 325 -42.20 7.84 -2.89
N VAL A 326 -43.10 7.06 -3.50
CA VAL A 326 -44.46 7.49 -3.90
C VAL A 326 -45.42 7.24 -2.76
#